data_AF-A0A3C0Y2V9-F1
#
_entry.id   AF-A0A3C0Y2V9-F1
#
_cell.length_a   1.000
_cell.length_b   1.000
_cell.length_c   1.000
_cell.angle_alpha   90.00
_cell.angle_beta   90.00
_cell.angle_gamma   90.00
#
_symmetry.space_group_name_H-M   'P 1'
#
loop_
_entity.id
_entity.type
_entity.pdbx_description
1 polymer ?
#
loop_
_entity_poly.entity_id
_entity_poly.type
_entity_poly.pdbx_seq_one_letter_code
_entity_poly.pdbx_strand_id
1 'polypeptide(L)' 'MGIEHLAIFVVAGLLLNLTPGPDVLYIVANALRAGARAGVVAALGITAGCFVHILAAAIGVSALMAASSAAFAVLKWL' A
#
# COMPACT_ATOMS: atom_id res chain seq x y z
N MET A 1 -1.04 30.12 5.04
CA MET A 1 -1.15 28.91 5.89
C MET A 1 -0.83 27.71 5.01
N GLY A 2 0.08 26.83 5.41
CA GLY A 2 0.51 25.72 4.54
C GLY A 2 1.95 25.22 4.72
N ILE A 3 2.81 25.95 5.44
CA ILE A 3 4.19 25.50 5.74
C ILE A 3 4.39 25.10 7.20
N GLU A 4 3.43 25.38 8.07
CA GLU A 4 3.48 25.06 9.50
C GLU A 4 3.54 23.55 9.80
N HIS A 5 3.11 22.71 8.85
CA HIS A 5 3.19 21.25 8.95
C HIS A 5 4.25 20.65 8.04
N LEU A 6 4.95 21.45 7.23
CA LEU A 6 5.91 20.95 6.26
C LEU A 6 7.08 20.22 6.95
N ALA A 7 7.60 20.78 8.05
CA ALA A 7 8.67 20.16 8.81
C ALA A 7 8.24 18.81 9.42
N ILE A 8 7.04 18.75 10.02
CA ILE A 8 6.47 17.51 10.56
C ILE A 8 6.20 16.49 9.46
N PHE A 9 5.69 16.92 8.30
CA PHE A 9 5.47 16.07 7.14
C PHE A 9 6.79 15.48 6.62
N VAL A 10 7.85 16.29 6.51
CA VAL A 10 9.18 15.82 6.09
C VAL A 10 9.75 14.81 7.09
N VAL A 11 9.67 15.09 8.39
CA VAL A 11 10.16 14.17 9.44
C VAL A 11 9.35 12.87 9.44
N ALA A 12 8.02 12.94 9.40
CA ALA A 12 7.17 11.75 9.36
C ALA A 12 7.39 10.95 8.08
N GLY A 13 7.50 11.61 6.93
CA GLY A 13 7.80 10.97 5.65
C GLY A 13 9.17 10.31 5.62
N LEU A 14 10.17 10.93 6.27
CA LEU A 14 11.50 10.35 6.43
C LEU A 14 11.44 9.09 7.31
N LEU A 15 10.76 9.14 8.46
CA LEU A 15 10.60 8.00 9.36
C LEU A 15 9.86 6.83 8.68
N LEU A 16 8.82 7.13 7.91
CA LEU A 16 8.08 6.14 7.12
C LEU A 16 8.95 5.53 6.02
N ASN A 17 9.80 6.32 5.35
CA ASN A 17 10.74 5.79 4.35
C ASN A 17 11.89 4.99 4.97
N LEU A 18 12.35 5.37 6.16
CA LEU A 18 13.48 4.73 6.83
C LEU A 18 13.13 3.33 7.36
N THR A 19 11.83 3.05 7.52
CA THR A 19 11.35 1.76 7.99
C THR A 19 11.01 0.92 6.75
N PRO A 20 11.97 0.19 6.15
CA PRO A 20 11.65 -0.70 5.03
C PRO A 20 10.53 -1.63 5.47
N GLY A 21 9.42 -1.58 4.74
CA GLY A 21 8.26 -2.42 5.03
C GLY A 21 8.58 -3.91 4.92
N PRO A 22 7.71 -4.78 5.44
CA PRO A 22 7.90 -6.23 5.37
C PRO A 22 8.09 -6.75 3.93
N ASP A 23 7.45 -6.12 2.94
CA ASP A 23 7.61 -6.45 1.52
C ASP A 23 9.04 -6.17 1.02
N VAL A 24 9.57 -4.99 1.34
CA VAL A 24 10.93 -4.56 0.94
C VAL A 24 11.97 -5.45 1.63
N LEU A 25 11.78 -5.73 2.92
CA LEU A 25 12.66 -6.64 3.66
C LEU A 25 12.64 -8.06 3.06
N TYR A 26 11.47 -8.55 2.66
CA TYR A 26 11.35 -9.87 2.03
C TYR A 26 12.06 -9.92 0.67
N ILE A 27 11.86 -8.90 -0.18
CA ILE A 27 12.54 -8.80 -1.48
C ILE A 27 14.05 -8.76 -1.30
N VAL A 28 14.55 -7.93 -0.39
CA VAL A 28 15.99 -7.79 -0.10
C VAL A 28 16.55 -9.09 0.49
N ALA A 29 15.88 -9.70 1.47
CA ALA A 29 16.32 -10.97 2.05
C ALA A 29 16.38 -12.09 1.00
N ASN A 30 15.39 -12.16 0.10
CA ASN A 30 15.38 -13.15 -0.97
C ASN A 30 16.45 -12.86 -2.03
N ALA A 31 16.70 -11.58 -2.34
CA ALA A 31 17.75 -11.15 -3.25
C ALA A 31 19.16 -11.45 -2.70
N LEU A 32 19.37 -11.23 -1.40
CA LEU A 32 20.63 -11.53 -0.72
C LEU A 32 20.89 -13.03 -0.62
N ARG A 33 19.84 -13.84 -0.39
CA ARG A 33 19.98 -15.29 -0.19
C ARG A 33 20.06 -16.09 -1.49
N ALA A 34 19.31 -15.71 -2.52
CA ALA A 34 19.17 -16.46 -3.77
C ALA A 34 19.52 -15.66 -5.03
N GLY A 35 20.10 -14.47 -4.86
CA GLY A 35 20.56 -13.59 -5.95
C GLY A 35 19.48 -12.63 -6.47
N ALA A 36 19.91 -11.65 -7.26
CA ALA A 36 19.06 -10.55 -7.74
C ALA A 36 17.80 -11.04 -8.49
N ARG A 37 17.89 -12.14 -9.25
CA ARG A 37 16.72 -12.71 -9.96
C ARG A 37 15.63 -13.17 -9.00
N ALA A 38 16.01 -13.79 -7.87
CA ALA A 38 15.05 -14.22 -6.86
C ALA A 38 14.35 -13.02 -6.19
N GLY A 39 15.10 -11.92 -5.98
CA GLY A 39 14.52 -10.64 -5.55
C GLY A 39 13.48 -10.09 -6.51
N VAL A 40 13.77 -10.09 -7.82
CA VAL A 40 12.82 -9.64 -8.85
C VAL A 40 11.55 -10.49 -8.87
N VAL A 41 11.68 -11.81 -8.77
CA VAL A 41 10.52 -12.71 -8.72
C VAL A 41 9.67 -12.44 -7.46
N ALA A 42 10.30 -12.22 -6.30
CA ALA A 42 9.60 -11.84 -5.08
C ALA A 42 8.84 -10.51 -5.23
N ALA A 43 9.48 -9.49 -5.84
CA ALA A 43 8.86 -8.21 -6.09
C ALA A 43 7.65 -8.31 -7.03
N LEU A 44 7.76 -9.11 -8.10
CA LEU A 44 6.64 -9.36 -9.02
C LEU A 44 5.49 -10.11 -8.33
N GLY A 45 5.80 -11.09 -7.47
CA GLY A 45 4.80 -11.82 -6.70
C GLY A 45 4.03 -10.91 -5.74
N ILE A 46 4.73 -10.06 -4.99
CA ILE A 46 4.12 -9.07 -4.09
C ILE A 46 3.24 -8.10 -4.88
N THR A 47 3.76 -7.55 -5.98
CA THR A 47 3.02 -6.60 -6.83
C THR A 47 1.75 -7.21 -7.40
N ALA A 48 1.81 -8.45 -7.89
CA ALA A 48 0.65 -9.17 -8.40
C ALA A 48 -0.40 -9.41 -7.29
N GLY A 49 0.05 -9.79 -6.09
CA GLY A 49 -0.82 -9.95 -4.92
C GLY A 49 -1.52 -8.65 -4.53
N CYS A 50 -0.78 -7.53 -4.51
CA CYS A 50 -1.35 -6.20 -4.26
C CYS A 50 -2.41 -5.85 -5.31
N PHE A 51 -2.16 -6.13 -6.59
CA PHE A 51 -3.15 -5.89 -7.65
C PHE A 51 -4.45 -6.67 -7.41
N VAL A 52 -4.35 -7.95 -7.07
CA VAL A 52 -5.53 -8.78 -6.75
C VAL A 52 -6.28 -8.22 -5.55
N HIS A 53 -5.57 -7.84 -4.49
CA HIS A 53 -6.19 -7.25 -3.30
C HIS A 53 -6.89 -5.92 -3.60
N ILE A 54 -6.24 -5.03 -4.36
CA ILE A 54 -6.81 -3.74 -4.78
C ILE A 54 -8.04 -3.96 -5.64
N LEU A 55 -8.02 -4.90 -6.59
CA LEU A 55 -9.17 -5.22 -7.42
C LEU A 55 -10.31 -5.79 -6.58
N ALA A 56 -10.02 -6.72 -5.66
CA ALA A 56 -11.02 -7.28 -4.75
C ALA A 56 -11.65 -6.19 -3.86
N ALA A 57 -10.84 -5.28 -3.33
CA ALA A 57 -11.31 -4.15 -2.53
C ALA A 57 -12.14 -3.18 -3.38
N ALA A 58 -11.69 -2.80 -4.57
CA ALA A 58 -12.39 -1.90 -5.47
C ALA A 58 -13.75 -2.47 -5.92
N ILE A 59 -13.79 -3.74 -6.31
CA ILE A 59 -15.03 -4.44 -6.66
C ILE A 59 -15.92 -4.57 -5.42
N GLY A 60 -15.37 -4.97 -4.27
CA GLY A 60 -16.12 -5.14 -3.03
C GLY A 60 -16.74 -3.85 -2.52
N VAL A 61 -16.00 -2.75 -2.52
CA VAL A 61 -16.49 -1.42 -2.15
C VAL A 61 -17.55 -0.95 -3.15
N SER A 62 -17.32 -1.14 -4.46
CA SER A 62 -18.30 -0.76 -5.48
C SER A 62 -19.61 -1.55 -5.35
N ALA A 63 -19.51 -2.85 -5.10
CA ALA A 63 -20.66 -3.72 -4.86
C ALA A 63 -21.40 -3.33 -3.56
N LEU A 64 -20.66 -2.99 -2.50
CA LEU A 64 -21.23 -2.54 -1.23
C LEU A 64 -21.97 -1.20 -1.39
N MET A 65 -21.40 -0.25 -2.14
CA MET A 65 -22.05 1.02 -2.45
C MET A 65 -23.31 0.83 -3.31
N ALA A 66 -23.30 -0.11 -4.27
CA ALA A 66 -24.48 -0.43 -5.08
C ALA A 66 -25.58 -1.12 -4.26
N ALA A 67 -25.21 -1.93 -3.27
CA ALA A 67 -26.16 -2.66 -2.43
C ALA A 67 -26.73 -1.82 -1.27
N SER A 68 -26.02 -0.77 -0.80
CA SER A 68 -26.41 -0.02 0.40
C SER A 68 -26.25 1.49 0.25
N SER A 69 -27.38 2.20 0.30
CA SER A 69 -27.45 3.66 0.35
C SER A 69 -26.87 4.24 1.65
N ALA A 70 -26.91 3.49 2.75
CA ALA A 70 -26.31 3.89 4.03
C ALA A 70 -24.77 3.85 3.98
N ALA A 71 -24.17 2.82 3.37
CA ALA A 71 -22.72 2.75 3.18
C ALA A 71 -22.21 3.87 2.26
N PHE A 72 -22.96 4.18 1.19
CA PHE A 72 -22.69 5.34 0.35
C PHE A 72 -22.76 6.66 1.12
N ALA A 73 -23.78 6.84 1.97
CA ALA A 73 -23.93 8.04 2.78
C ALA A 73 -22.75 8.24 3.75
N VAL A 74 -22.29 7.17 4.42
CA VAL A 74 -21.11 7.24 5.31
C VAL A 74 -19.85 7.62 4.52
N LEU A 75 -19.59 6.98 3.38
CA LEU A 75 -18.42 7.29 2.55
C LEU A 75 -18.45 8.73 2.00
N LYS A 76 -19.64 9.25 1.68
CA LYS A 76 -19.80 10.62 1.16
C LYS A 76 -19.38 11.70 2.17
N TRP A 77 -19.42 11.41 3.47
CA TRP A 77 -19.13 12.37 4.53
C TRP A 77 -17.75 12.15 5.19
N LEU A 78 -17.01 11.10 4.79
CA LEU A 78 -15.63 10.82 5.21
C LEU A 78 -14.63 11.58 4.32
#